data_AF-A0A947DFA3-F1
#
_entry.id   AF-A0A947DFA3-F1
#
_cell.length_a   1.000
_cell.length_b   1.000
_cell.length_c   1.000
_cell.angle_alpha   90.00
_cell.angle_beta   90.00
_cell.angle_gamma   90.00
#
_symmetry.space_group_name_H-M   'P 1'
#
loop_
_entity.id
_entity.type
_entity.pdbx_description
1 polymer ?
#
loop_
_entity_poly.entity_id
_entity_poly.type
_entity_poly.pdbx_seq_one_letter_code
_entity_poly.pdbx_strand_id
1 'polypeptide(L)'
;MALLFALAMLVSLSVLVSRGDASRPALAAKVNFWSDRRVVAALQSGFAQADQAMAMAQTAKSVDQWDQVVGAWTGAIATLQTIPAQSPERFFAQRKQQEYLGNLAFAQQQAHQLSWPDVFPSLGSAVLDEQLRLYLSYIATFGPPDILIVGSSRALQGLDPQLLQTDLVKQNYPVRVFNFSVNGATAQVMNFVLQRLLTPEQLPKLVIWGDGSRAFNSRRLDATFARILNSPGYAALLAGERPGFSDRPPISRQPSAINAYGFLSEPAVFDRTVFYQTYPRVNGRYDGFYNPFGLTGLQVGSLRSLVGYLKSRNIDLVFVHLPLSGDYLDDYRLPLDQQFQRFLQNQSQRLNFTVIDLLSQWLEQDVFFADPSHLNQRGAAVLGQQLARNPLILDKLSELEKS
;
A
#
# COMPACT_ATOMS: atom_id res chain seq x y z
N MET A 1 -17.40 21.14 1.64
CA MET A 1 -18.49 20.69 0.73
C MET A 1 -19.58 20.09 1.60
N ALA A 2 -20.48 20.93 2.08
CA ALA A 2 -21.54 20.59 3.02
C ALA A 2 -22.85 21.06 2.40
N LEU A 3 -23.52 20.18 1.66
CA LEU A 3 -24.87 20.36 1.10
C LEU A 3 -25.13 19.18 0.17
N LEU A 4 -25.72 18.10 0.71
CA LEU A 4 -26.49 17.07 -0.02
C LEU A 4 -26.95 15.97 0.95
N PHE A 5 -27.57 16.34 2.08
CA PHE A 5 -28.22 15.37 2.98
C PHE A 5 -29.44 16.00 3.63
N ALA A 6 -30.54 16.10 2.87
CA ALA A 6 -31.90 16.22 3.39
C ALA A 6 -32.91 16.23 2.23
N LEU A 7 -33.43 15.06 1.82
CA LEU A 7 -34.80 14.94 1.33
C LEU A 7 -35.23 13.48 1.16
N ALA A 8 -36.08 12.98 2.06
CA ALA A 8 -37.09 11.97 1.75
C ALA A 8 -38.18 12.03 2.83
N MET A 9 -39.27 12.71 2.47
CA MET A 9 -40.44 12.96 3.31
C MET A 9 -41.24 11.69 3.62
N LEU A 10 -41.84 11.71 4.82
CA LEU A 10 -43.02 10.95 5.24
C LEU A 10 -44.14 11.01 4.20
N VAL A 11 -44.76 9.86 3.90
CA VAL A 11 -46.15 9.81 3.43
C VAL A 11 -46.92 8.85 4.34
N SER A 12 -47.73 9.44 5.22
CA SER A 12 -48.85 8.79 5.89
C SER A 12 -50.01 8.68 4.91
N LEU A 13 -50.55 7.47 4.71
CA LEU A 13 -51.77 7.28 3.91
C LEU A 13 -52.93 6.93 4.84
N SER A 14 -53.80 7.91 5.05
CA SER A 14 -55.16 7.72 5.56
C SER A 14 -56.10 7.59 4.36
N VAL A 15 -56.94 6.55 4.30
CA VAL A 15 -58.06 6.49 3.35
C VAL A 15 -59.32 6.02 4.07
N LEU A 16 -60.38 6.82 3.92
CA LEU A 16 -61.74 6.59 4.40
C LEU A 16 -62.63 6.15 3.20
N VAL A 17 -63.30 5.01 3.36
CA VAL A 17 -64.66 4.58 2.91
C VAL A 17 -65.14 4.76 1.44
N SER A 18 -65.59 3.65 0.83
CA SER A 18 -66.92 3.56 0.16
C SER A 18 -67.38 2.11 -0.02
N ARG A 19 -68.70 1.87 0.12
CA ARG A 19 -69.43 0.60 -0.10
C ARG A 19 -69.83 0.47 -1.58
N GLY A 20 -69.77 -0.75 -2.13
CA GLY A 20 -70.49 -1.08 -3.37
C GLY A 20 -70.05 -2.37 -4.07
N ASP A 21 -70.91 -3.39 -3.92
CA ASP A 21 -71.18 -4.51 -4.82
C ASP A 21 -70.29 -5.74 -4.99
N ALA A 22 -71.02 -6.86 -5.13
CA ALA A 22 -70.62 -8.24 -4.96
C ALA A 22 -70.23 -8.96 -6.26
N SER A 23 -69.59 -10.12 -6.06
CA SER A 23 -69.46 -11.28 -6.96
C SER A 23 -68.29 -11.34 -7.96
N ARG A 24 -67.22 -12.03 -7.54
CA ARG A 24 -66.35 -12.93 -8.34
C ARG A 24 -65.39 -13.72 -7.42
N PRO A 25 -64.97 -14.94 -7.81
CA PRO A 25 -64.46 -15.95 -6.88
C PRO A 25 -63.08 -15.60 -6.32
N ALA A 26 -62.91 -15.88 -5.03
CA ALA A 26 -61.70 -15.64 -4.28
C ALA A 26 -60.52 -16.50 -4.76
N LEU A 27 -59.70 -15.92 -5.64
CA LEU A 27 -58.25 -16.18 -5.69
C LEU A 27 -57.53 -14.89 -5.27
N ALA A 28 -57.99 -14.31 -4.16
CA ALA A 28 -57.11 -13.45 -3.37
C ALA A 28 -56.12 -14.38 -2.69
N ALA A 29 -54.98 -14.63 -3.34
CA ALA A 29 -53.77 -14.90 -2.60
C ALA A 29 -53.67 -13.75 -1.59
N LYS A 30 -54.02 -14.04 -0.33
CA LYS A 30 -53.74 -13.14 0.78
C LYS A 30 -52.23 -13.02 0.79
N VAL A 31 -51.72 -12.02 0.07
CA VAL A 31 -50.39 -11.48 0.30
C VAL A 31 -50.45 -11.05 1.75
N ASN A 32 -49.92 -11.91 2.61
CA ASN A 32 -49.82 -11.66 4.03
C ASN A 32 -48.87 -10.47 4.18
N PHE A 33 -49.43 -9.26 4.13
CA PHE A 33 -48.80 -7.98 4.50
C PHE A 33 -48.58 -7.91 6.02
N TRP A 34 -48.22 -9.03 6.64
CA TRP A 34 -47.73 -9.05 8.01
C TRP A 34 -46.24 -8.88 7.92
N SER A 35 -45.80 -7.63 7.89
CA SER A 35 -44.43 -7.28 8.23
C SER A 35 -44.12 -7.99 9.55
N ASP A 36 -43.22 -8.97 9.54
CA ASP A 36 -42.79 -9.67 10.73
C ASP A 36 -42.37 -8.59 11.75
N ARG A 37 -42.98 -8.57 12.94
CA ARG A 37 -42.70 -7.55 13.96
C ARG A 37 -41.20 -7.47 14.26
N ARG A 38 -40.48 -8.58 14.13
CA ARG A 38 -39.03 -8.64 14.27
C ARG A 38 -38.32 -7.88 13.15
N VAL A 39 -38.78 -8.02 11.90
CA VAL A 39 -38.26 -7.28 10.74
C VAL A 39 -38.53 -5.78 10.89
N VAL A 40 -39.75 -5.39 11.29
CA VAL A 40 -40.08 -3.98 11.55
C VAL A 40 -39.22 -3.40 12.67
N ALA A 41 -39.09 -4.11 13.78
CA ALA A 41 -38.26 -3.68 14.90
C ALA A 41 -36.79 -3.55 14.50
N ALA A 42 -36.26 -4.50 13.71
CA ALA A 42 -34.88 -4.44 13.20
C ALA A 42 -34.67 -3.24 12.27
N LEU A 43 -35.62 -2.96 11.36
CA LEU A 43 -35.55 -1.77 10.49
C LEU A 43 -35.57 -0.48 11.31
N GLN A 44 -36.52 -0.35 12.24
CA GLN A 44 -36.63 0.82 13.12
C GLN A 44 -35.36 1.03 13.94
N SER A 45 -34.83 -0.05 14.55
CA SER A 45 -33.61 0.00 15.34
C SER A 45 -32.39 0.36 14.48
N GLY A 46 -32.24 -0.25 13.31
CA GLY A 46 -31.13 0.03 12.39
C GLY A 46 -31.15 1.47 11.87
N PHE A 47 -32.32 2.04 11.61
CA PHE A 47 -32.45 3.45 11.20
C PHE A 47 -32.20 4.40 12.36
N ALA A 48 -32.69 4.11 13.57
CA ALA A 48 -32.40 4.92 14.75
C ALA A 48 -30.88 4.95 15.07
N GLN A 49 -30.19 3.81 14.94
CA GLN A 49 -28.74 3.73 15.09
C GLN A 49 -28.00 4.56 14.03
N ALA A 50 -28.49 4.57 12.79
CA ALA A 50 -27.95 5.40 11.72
C ALA A 50 -28.17 6.89 11.97
N ASP A 51 -29.35 7.29 12.43
CA ASP A 51 -29.66 8.68 12.80
C ASP A 51 -28.75 9.16 13.93
N GLN A 52 -28.52 8.31 14.93
CA GLN A 52 -27.56 8.57 16.00
C GLN A 52 -26.13 8.73 15.46
N ALA A 53 -25.69 7.85 14.56
CA ALA A 53 -24.37 7.93 13.94
C ALA A 53 -24.19 9.25 13.16
N MET A 54 -25.21 9.68 12.41
CA MET A 54 -25.21 10.97 11.70
C MET A 54 -25.12 12.15 12.67
N ALA A 55 -25.89 12.13 13.77
CA ALA A 55 -25.86 13.20 14.77
C ALA A 55 -24.48 13.31 15.45
N MET A 56 -23.87 12.18 15.81
CA MET A 56 -22.51 12.14 16.38
C MET A 56 -21.48 12.70 15.39
N ALA A 57 -21.58 12.31 14.11
CA ALA A 57 -20.63 12.72 13.07
C ALA A 57 -20.61 14.24 12.84
N GLN A 58 -21.73 14.95 13.06
CA GLN A 58 -21.80 16.41 12.90
C GLN A 58 -20.96 17.17 13.92
N THR A 59 -20.71 16.57 15.09
CA THR A 59 -19.99 17.22 16.20
C THR A 59 -18.62 16.61 16.50
N ALA A 60 -18.28 15.50 15.86
CA ALA A 60 -17.05 14.77 16.11
C ALA A 60 -15.80 15.57 15.69
N LYS A 61 -14.83 15.66 16.61
CA LYS A 61 -13.56 16.40 16.46
C LYS A 61 -12.34 15.63 16.96
N SER A 62 -12.52 14.58 17.76
CA SER A 62 -11.44 13.73 18.28
C SER A 62 -11.52 12.30 17.75
N VAL A 63 -10.42 11.55 17.88
CA VAL A 63 -10.36 10.12 17.53
C VAL A 63 -11.47 9.36 18.25
N ASP A 64 -11.58 9.47 19.58
CA ASP A 64 -12.62 8.79 20.37
C ASP A 64 -14.05 9.10 19.89
N GLN A 65 -14.31 10.34 19.48
CA GLN A 65 -15.62 10.73 18.95
C GLN A 65 -15.89 10.11 17.58
N TRP A 66 -14.89 10.07 16.70
CA TRP A 66 -15.01 9.39 15.42
C TRP A 66 -15.11 7.87 15.57
N ASP A 67 -14.43 7.27 16.54
CA ASP A 67 -14.56 5.84 16.86
C ASP A 67 -15.97 5.49 17.37
N GLN A 68 -16.62 6.39 18.12
CA GLN A 68 -18.03 6.26 18.49
C GLN A 68 -18.95 6.30 17.25
N VAL A 69 -18.69 7.19 16.29
CA VAL A 69 -19.42 7.26 15.01
C VAL A 69 -19.23 5.95 14.22
N VAL A 70 -18.00 5.43 14.15
CA VAL A 70 -17.68 4.14 13.52
C VAL A 70 -18.45 3.00 14.17
N GLY A 71 -18.48 2.95 15.51
CA GLY A 71 -19.25 1.96 16.26
C GLY A 71 -20.75 2.02 15.97
N ALA A 72 -21.33 3.23 15.93
CA ALA A 72 -22.75 3.44 15.64
C ALA A 72 -23.14 2.99 14.22
N TRP A 73 -22.34 3.35 13.20
CA TRP A 73 -22.55 2.87 11.83
C TRP A 73 -22.43 1.35 11.71
N THR A 74 -21.41 0.76 12.37
CA THR A 74 -21.22 -0.69 12.39
C THR A 74 -22.43 -1.40 13.00
N GLY A 75 -22.96 -0.88 14.11
CA GLY A 75 -24.18 -1.38 14.74
C GLY A 75 -25.39 -1.31 13.81
N ALA A 76 -25.62 -0.17 13.15
CA ALA A 76 -26.73 0.00 12.20
C ALA A 76 -26.66 -1.02 11.04
N ILE A 77 -25.49 -1.21 10.44
CA ILE A 77 -25.26 -2.17 9.35
C ILE A 77 -25.54 -3.60 9.83
N ALA A 78 -25.00 -3.97 11.00
CA ALA A 78 -25.18 -5.28 11.59
C ALA A 78 -26.67 -5.57 11.90
N THR A 79 -27.41 -4.60 12.44
CA THR A 79 -28.84 -4.72 12.69
C THR A 79 -29.62 -4.98 11.40
N LEU A 80 -29.37 -4.19 10.35
CA LEU A 80 -30.03 -4.39 9.05
C LEU A 80 -29.65 -5.74 8.41
N GLN A 81 -28.48 -6.30 8.73
CA GLN A 81 -28.03 -7.58 8.19
C GLN A 81 -28.88 -8.75 8.69
N THR A 82 -29.51 -8.60 9.86
CA THR A 82 -30.38 -9.62 10.47
C THR A 82 -31.70 -9.84 9.74
N ILE A 83 -32.10 -8.92 8.84
CA ILE A 83 -33.34 -9.05 8.07
C ILE A 83 -33.27 -10.30 7.18
N PRO A 84 -34.23 -11.24 7.27
CA PRO A 84 -34.17 -12.51 6.55
C PRO A 84 -34.02 -12.33 5.04
N ALA A 85 -33.24 -13.20 4.39
CA ALA A 85 -32.99 -13.11 2.95
C ALA A 85 -34.26 -13.23 2.08
N GLN A 86 -35.30 -13.90 2.59
CA GLN A 86 -36.58 -14.12 1.91
C GLN A 86 -37.61 -13.02 2.22
N SER A 87 -37.31 -12.10 3.14
CA SER A 87 -38.23 -11.01 3.48
C SER A 87 -38.26 -9.97 2.35
N PRO A 88 -39.43 -9.43 1.99
CA PRO A 88 -39.53 -8.42 0.95
C PRO A 88 -38.75 -7.13 1.28
N GLU A 89 -38.58 -6.82 2.57
CA GLU A 89 -37.81 -5.67 3.04
C GLU A 89 -36.30 -5.80 2.84
N ARG A 90 -35.80 -7.02 2.59
CA ARG A 90 -34.36 -7.32 2.43
C ARG A 90 -33.69 -6.44 1.39
N PHE A 91 -34.33 -6.26 0.23
CA PHE A 91 -33.73 -5.48 -0.86
C PHE A 91 -33.54 -4.01 -0.47
N PHE A 92 -34.54 -3.43 0.22
CA PHE A 92 -34.44 -2.05 0.72
C PHE A 92 -33.35 -1.93 1.79
N ALA A 93 -33.32 -2.87 2.75
CA ALA A 93 -32.29 -2.92 3.79
C ALA A 93 -30.88 -3.00 3.19
N GLN A 94 -30.68 -3.82 2.16
CA GLN A 94 -29.39 -3.92 1.45
C GLN A 94 -28.99 -2.60 0.80
N ARG A 95 -29.93 -1.85 0.21
CA ARG A 95 -29.63 -0.53 -0.36
C ARG A 95 -29.21 0.46 0.73
N LYS A 96 -29.89 0.48 1.87
CA LYS A 96 -29.49 1.32 3.02
C LYS A 96 -28.14 0.90 3.61
N GLN A 97 -27.85 -0.39 3.69
CA GLN A 97 -26.55 -0.88 4.15
C GLN A 97 -25.40 -0.38 3.26
N GLN A 98 -25.57 -0.33 1.93
CA GLN A 98 -24.54 0.21 1.04
C GLN A 98 -24.26 1.70 1.29
N GLU A 99 -25.31 2.48 1.53
CA GLU A 99 -25.16 3.88 1.96
C GLU A 99 -24.42 3.98 3.30
N TYR A 100 -24.77 3.13 4.27
CA TYR A 100 -24.15 3.13 5.60
C TYR A 100 -22.70 2.68 5.57
N LEU A 101 -22.34 1.77 4.67
CA LEU A 101 -20.93 1.38 4.43
C LEU A 101 -20.12 2.57 3.91
N GLY A 102 -20.69 3.43 3.06
CA GLY A 102 -20.06 4.68 2.63
C GLY A 102 -19.83 5.65 3.80
N ASN A 103 -20.84 5.80 4.67
CA ASN A 103 -20.74 6.66 5.85
C ASN A 103 -19.75 6.11 6.89
N LEU A 104 -19.72 4.79 7.07
CA LEU A 104 -18.74 4.09 7.90
C LEU A 104 -17.31 4.34 7.39
N ALA A 105 -17.09 4.17 6.08
CA ALA A 105 -15.80 4.41 5.47
C ALA A 105 -15.33 5.86 5.65
N PHE A 106 -16.24 6.83 5.53
CA PHE A 106 -15.95 8.23 5.83
C PHE A 106 -15.56 8.44 7.31
N ALA A 107 -16.33 7.89 8.25
CA ALA A 107 -16.02 8.00 9.68
C ALA A 107 -14.67 7.37 10.03
N GLN A 108 -14.34 6.21 9.45
CA GLN A 108 -13.03 5.58 9.59
C GLN A 108 -11.91 6.46 9.03
N GLN A 109 -12.11 7.08 7.85
CA GLN A 109 -11.14 8.00 7.28
C GLN A 109 -10.87 9.19 8.22
N GLN A 110 -11.90 9.75 8.84
CA GLN A 110 -11.74 10.86 9.80
C GLN A 110 -10.98 10.41 11.06
N ALA A 111 -11.32 9.24 11.62
CA ALA A 111 -10.60 8.68 12.76
C ALA A 111 -9.11 8.45 12.43
N HIS A 112 -8.84 7.75 11.31
CA HIS A 112 -7.49 7.47 10.83
C HIS A 112 -6.70 8.74 10.54
N GLN A 113 -7.34 9.79 10.03
CA GLN A 113 -6.66 11.06 9.76
C GLN A 113 -6.08 11.67 11.04
N LEU A 114 -6.76 11.50 12.18
CA LEU A 114 -6.39 12.12 13.46
C LEU A 114 -5.48 11.23 14.31
N SER A 115 -5.35 9.95 13.99
CA SER A 115 -4.66 8.95 14.82
C SER A 115 -3.29 8.51 14.27
N TRP A 116 -2.66 9.29 13.40
CA TRP A 116 -1.33 8.93 12.88
C TRP A 116 -0.30 8.94 14.00
N PRO A 117 0.37 7.79 14.28
CA PRO A 117 1.37 7.74 15.33
C PRO A 117 2.55 8.66 15.01
N ASP A 118 2.90 9.56 15.91
CA ASP A 118 4.12 10.35 15.78
C ASP A 118 5.32 9.54 16.29
N VAL A 119 5.93 8.76 15.38
CA VAL A 119 7.03 7.85 15.75
C VAL A 119 8.41 8.49 15.66
N PHE A 120 8.54 9.60 14.93
CA PHE A 120 9.82 10.26 14.65
C PHE A 120 9.60 11.59 13.93
N PRO A 121 10.48 12.61 14.11
CA PRO A 121 10.41 13.82 13.29
C PRO A 121 10.59 13.51 11.81
N SER A 122 10.02 14.36 10.94
CA SER A 122 10.03 14.12 9.49
C SER A 122 11.43 13.94 8.92
N LEU A 123 11.59 12.95 8.05
CA LEU A 123 12.77 12.65 7.25
C LEU A 123 12.78 13.39 5.90
N GLY A 124 11.93 14.42 5.76
CA GLY A 124 11.85 15.25 4.54
C GLY A 124 11.16 14.54 3.37
N SER A 125 10.46 13.44 3.62
CA SER A 125 9.69 12.69 2.63
C SER A 125 8.43 12.10 3.26
N ALA A 126 7.28 12.48 2.73
CA ALA A 126 5.97 11.98 3.15
C ALA A 126 5.89 10.45 3.18
N VAL A 127 6.34 9.82 2.09
CA VAL A 127 6.33 8.36 1.92
C VAL A 127 7.30 7.68 2.86
N LEU A 128 8.49 8.27 3.11
CA LEU A 128 9.44 7.71 4.05
C LEU A 128 8.92 7.78 5.50
N ASP A 129 8.30 8.91 5.87
CA ASP A 129 7.72 9.07 7.20
C ASP A 129 6.56 8.09 7.42
N GLU A 130 5.72 7.88 6.40
CA GLU A 130 4.61 6.93 6.42
C GLU A 130 5.09 5.48 6.48
N GLN A 131 6.07 5.10 5.65
CA GLN A 131 6.68 3.77 5.67
C GLN A 131 7.32 3.44 7.02
N LEU A 132 8.02 4.41 7.63
CA LEU A 132 8.60 4.22 8.96
C LEU A 132 7.51 3.95 10.01
N ARG A 133 6.38 4.67 9.96
CA ARG A 133 5.24 4.41 10.87
C ARG A 133 4.66 3.03 10.64
N LEU A 134 4.33 2.69 9.39
CA LEU A 134 3.77 1.39 9.03
C LEU A 134 4.71 0.25 9.45
N TYR A 135 6.01 0.41 9.24
CA TYR A 135 7.00 -0.59 9.62
C TYR A 135 7.11 -0.78 11.13
N LEU A 136 7.15 0.31 11.89
CA LEU A 136 7.19 0.22 13.35
C LEU A 136 5.89 -0.39 13.89
N SER A 137 4.73 -0.04 13.33
CA SER A 137 3.44 -0.67 13.67
C SER A 137 3.43 -2.16 13.35
N TYR A 138 4.01 -2.53 12.20
CA TYR A 138 4.18 -3.92 11.79
C TYR A 138 5.06 -4.68 12.79
N ILE A 139 6.23 -4.12 13.16
CA ILE A 139 7.13 -4.72 14.15
C ILE A 139 6.47 -4.83 15.51
N ALA A 140 5.70 -3.83 15.95
CA ALA A 140 4.98 -3.91 17.21
C ALA A 140 3.92 -5.03 17.22
N THR A 141 3.36 -5.36 16.05
CA THR A 141 2.33 -6.39 15.90
C THR A 141 2.92 -7.79 15.73
N PHE A 142 3.99 -7.92 14.96
CA PHE A 142 4.52 -9.22 14.52
C PHE A 142 5.99 -9.45 14.93
N GLY A 143 6.75 -8.40 15.25
CA GLY A 143 8.21 -8.44 15.27
C GLY A 143 8.82 -8.19 13.88
N PRO A 144 10.15 -8.22 13.73
CA PRO A 144 10.81 -7.98 12.45
C PRO A 144 10.36 -9.01 11.40
N PRO A 145 10.16 -8.61 10.13
CA PRO A 145 9.86 -9.55 9.06
C PRO A 145 11.06 -10.44 8.76
N ASP A 146 10.82 -11.65 8.25
CA ASP A 146 11.90 -12.52 7.77
C ASP A 146 12.52 -11.95 6.50
N ILE A 147 11.70 -11.33 5.66
CA ILE A 147 12.10 -10.67 4.41
C ILE A 147 11.69 -9.19 4.45
N LEU A 148 12.65 -8.28 4.29
CA LEU A 148 12.37 -6.87 4.03
C LEU A 148 12.63 -6.54 2.56
N ILE A 149 11.60 -6.12 1.85
CA ILE A 149 11.73 -5.54 0.53
C ILE A 149 12.12 -4.07 0.70
N VAL A 150 13.13 -3.63 -0.04
CA VAL A 150 13.60 -2.24 -0.05
C VAL A 150 13.85 -1.77 -1.48
N GLY A 151 13.80 -0.45 -1.70
CA GLY A 151 14.07 0.12 -3.02
C GLY A 151 13.30 1.41 -3.30
N SER A 152 13.29 1.78 -4.58
CA SER A 152 12.64 2.99 -5.08
C SER A 152 11.12 2.84 -5.26
N SER A 153 10.47 3.82 -5.91
CA SER A 153 9.05 3.72 -6.30
C SER A 153 8.76 2.45 -7.11
N ARG A 154 9.75 1.94 -7.84
CA ARG A 154 9.65 0.71 -8.63
C ARG A 154 9.46 -0.53 -7.77
N ALA A 155 10.11 -0.62 -6.61
CA ALA A 155 9.86 -1.69 -5.64
C ALA A 155 8.60 -1.44 -4.82
N LEU A 156 8.31 -0.18 -4.46
CA LEU A 156 7.10 0.22 -3.73
C LEU A 156 5.81 -0.23 -4.45
N GLN A 157 5.81 -0.15 -5.78
CA GLN A 157 4.67 -0.51 -6.63
C GLN A 157 4.79 -1.88 -7.31
N GLY A 158 6.02 -2.36 -7.50
CA GLY A 158 6.29 -3.58 -8.27
C GLY A 158 6.49 -4.85 -7.45
N LEU A 159 6.71 -4.75 -6.14
CA LEU A 159 6.97 -5.91 -5.27
C LEU A 159 5.91 -5.99 -4.17
N ASP A 160 4.86 -6.78 -4.42
CA ASP A 160 3.79 -7.01 -3.45
C ASP A 160 4.24 -8.01 -2.36
N PRO A 161 4.41 -7.56 -1.10
CA PRO A 161 4.87 -8.40 0.00
C PRO A 161 3.83 -9.47 0.38
N GLN A 162 2.53 -9.17 0.28
CA GLN A 162 1.48 -10.11 0.70
C GLN A 162 1.33 -11.25 -0.30
N LEU A 163 1.44 -10.96 -1.60
CA LEU A 163 1.42 -12.00 -2.63
C LEU A 163 2.68 -12.86 -2.56
N LEU A 164 3.87 -12.25 -2.43
CA LEU A 164 5.12 -12.98 -2.24
C LEU A 164 5.04 -13.90 -1.01
N GLN A 165 4.59 -13.37 0.13
CA GLN A 165 4.39 -14.15 1.35
C GLN A 165 3.42 -15.32 1.13
N THR A 166 2.25 -15.05 0.54
CA THR A 166 1.24 -16.06 0.29
C THR A 166 1.78 -17.22 -0.55
N ASP A 167 2.57 -16.92 -1.58
CA ASP A 167 3.09 -17.94 -2.48
C ASP A 167 4.35 -18.66 -1.96
N LEU A 168 5.12 -18.03 -1.05
CA LEU A 168 6.18 -18.68 -0.30
C LEU A 168 5.61 -19.65 0.76
N VAL A 169 4.53 -19.26 1.45
CA VAL A 169 3.82 -20.14 2.40
C VAL A 169 3.30 -21.40 1.69
N LYS A 170 2.76 -21.27 0.47
CA LYS A 170 2.35 -22.42 -0.36
C LYS A 170 3.51 -23.36 -0.71
N GLN A 171 4.74 -22.87 -0.64
CA GLN A 171 5.97 -23.64 -0.87
C GLN A 171 6.62 -24.11 0.45
N ASN A 172 5.87 -24.07 1.55
CA ASN A 172 6.30 -24.45 2.90
C ASN A 172 7.34 -23.53 3.54
N TYR A 173 7.44 -22.27 3.09
CA TYR A 173 8.24 -21.25 3.76
C TYR A 173 7.31 -20.27 4.51
N PRO A 174 7.08 -20.45 5.82
CA PRO A 174 6.16 -19.61 6.62
C PRO A 174 6.80 -18.27 7.00
N VAL A 175 7.34 -17.57 6.01
CA VAL A 175 8.03 -16.29 6.18
C VAL A 175 7.03 -15.15 6.28
N ARG A 176 7.50 -14.04 6.84
CA ARG A 176 6.80 -12.77 6.87
C ARG A 176 7.52 -11.73 6.07
N VAL A 177 6.76 -10.96 5.28
CA VAL A 177 7.32 -10.02 4.31
C VAL A 177 6.75 -8.62 4.53
N PHE A 178 7.61 -7.62 4.53
CA PHE A 178 7.22 -6.20 4.53
C PHE A 178 7.94 -5.45 3.42
N ASN A 179 7.30 -4.43 2.84
CA ASN A 179 7.91 -3.56 1.82
C ASN A 179 8.21 -2.16 2.37
N PHE A 180 9.48 -1.90 2.68
CA PHE A 180 10.00 -0.59 3.09
C PHE A 180 10.66 0.13 1.89
N SER A 181 9.94 0.25 0.79
CA SER A 181 10.41 1.01 -0.37
C SER A 181 9.88 2.44 -0.35
N VAL A 182 10.67 3.39 -0.85
CA VAL A 182 10.31 4.82 -0.86
C VAL A 182 10.59 5.44 -2.21
N ASN A 183 9.82 6.48 -2.57
CA ASN A 183 9.98 7.15 -3.85
C ASN A 183 11.39 7.71 -4.05
N GLY A 184 12.00 7.37 -5.19
CA GLY A 184 13.32 7.86 -5.57
C GLY A 184 14.44 7.43 -4.63
N ALA A 185 14.29 6.30 -3.92
CA ALA A 185 15.39 5.73 -3.15
C ALA A 185 16.57 5.41 -4.06
N THR A 186 17.76 5.65 -3.53
CA THR A 186 19.05 5.31 -4.14
C THR A 186 19.80 4.36 -3.22
N ALA A 187 20.99 3.93 -3.63
CA ALA A 187 21.88 3.19 -2.74
C ALA A 187 22.24 3.96 -1.46
N GLN A 188 22.41 5.29 -1.52
CA GLN A 188 22.63 6.13 -0.34
C GLN A 188 21.43 6.11 0.61
N VAL A 189 20.20 6.23 0.09
CA VAL A 189 18.99 6.21 0.92
C VAL A 189 18.85 4.86 1.60
N MET A 190 18.98 3.75 0.88
CA MET A 190 18.83 2.41 1.48
C MET A 190 19.96 2.06 2.43
N ASN A 191 21.18 2.53 2.15
CA ASN A 191 22.28 2.44 3.09
C ASN A 191 21.98 3.20 4.39
N PHE A 192 21.41 4.40 4.31
CA PHE A 192 21.00 5.16 5.50
C PHE A 192 19.87 4.47 6.27
N VAL A 193 18.82 4.03 5.58
CA VAL A 193 17.67 3.38 6.22
C VAL A 193 18.11 2.15 7.02
N LEU A 194 18.85 1.25 6.39
CA LEU A 194 19.21 -0.05 6.99
C LEU A 194 20.38 0.02 7.99
N GLN A 195 21.27 1.01 7.88
CA GLN A 195 22.42 1.11 8.80
C GLN A 195 22.27 2.15 9.91
N ARG A 196 21.43 3.17 9.70
CA ARG A 196 21.40 4.36 10.57
C ARG A 196 20.01 4.62 11.15
N LEU A 197 18.96 4.49 10.34
CA LEU A 197 17.60 4.78 10.78
C LEU A 197 17.01 3.63 11.60
N LEU A 198 17.05 2.42 11.05
CA LEU A 198 16.58 1.20 11.73
C LEU A 198 17.63 0.69 12.70
N THR A 199 17.18 0.13 13.83
CA THR A 199 18.07 -0.57 14.78
C THR A 199 18.34 -2.00 14.32
N PRO A 200 19.42 -2.64 14.79
CA PRO A 200 19.74 -4.02 14.40
C PRO A 200 18.62 -5.03 14.69
N GLU A 201 17.86 -4.83 15.77
CA GLU A 201 16.75 -5.68 16.19
C GLU A 201 15.52 -5.54 15.28
N GLN A 202 15.49 -4.46 14.50
CA GLN A 202 14.43 -4.17 13.52
C GLN A 202 14.81 -4.67 12.12
N LEU A 203 15.95 -5.32 11.92
CA LEU A 203 16.38 -5.78 10.59
C LEU A 203 15.88 -7.21 10.30
N PRO A 204 15.66 -7.56 9.02
CA PRO A 204 15.23 -8.89 8.61
C PRO A 204 16.38 -9.89 8.61
N LYS A 205 16.10 -11.15 8.26
CA LYS A 205 17.11 -12.14 7.90
C LYS A 205 17.51 -12.08 6.43
N LEU A 206 16.58 -11.66 5.56
CA LEU A 206 16.79 -11.49 4.12
C LEU A 206 16.33 -10.10 3.67
N VAL A 207 17.15 -9.42 2.89
CA VAL A 207 16.78 -8.19 2.17
C VAL A 207 16.57 -8.51 0.69
N ILE A 208 15.42 -8.12 0.16
CA ILE A 208 15.17 -8.09 -1.29
C ILE A 208 15.23 -6.62 -1.73
N TRP A 209 16.28 -6.23 -2.44
CA TRP A 209 16.42 -4.87 -2.95
C TRP A 209 15.97 -4.80 -4.41
N GLY A 210 14.77 -4.27 -4.64
CA GLY A 210 14.22 -4.03 -5.98
C GLY A 210 14.56 -2.64 -6.50
N ASP A 211 15.38 -2.53 -7.54
CA ASP A 211 15.67 -1.24 -8.15
C ASP A 211 16.23 -1.36 -9.58
N GLY A 212 16.67 -0.24 -10.15
CA GLY A 212 17.42 -0.21 -11.40
C GLY A 212 18.56 0.80 -11.42
N SER A 213 19.14 1.00 -12.60
CA SER A 213 20.34 1.81 -12.81
C SER A 213 20.26 3.23 -12.25
N ARG A 214 19.06 3.85 -12.26
CA ARG A 214 18.82 5.20 -11.73
C ARG A 214 19.22 5.34 -10.26
N ALA A 215 19.02 4.30 -9.44
CA ALA A 215 19.35 4.30 -8.01
C ALA A 215 20.87 4.29 -7.74
N PHE A 216 21.67 3.98 -8.76
CA PHE A 216 23.13 3.86 -8.69
C PHE A 216 23.88 4.91 -9.48
N ASN A 217 23.17 5.75 -10.24
CA ASN A 217 23.78 6.82 -11.00
C ASN A 217 24.32 7.91 -10.07
N SER A 218 25.66 7.96 -9.96
CA SER A 218 26.37 8.89 -9.07
C SER A 218 26.72 10.21 -9.74
N ARG A 219 26.33 10.43 -11.01
CA ARG A 219 26.64 11.67 -11.75
C ARG A 219 25.62 12.78 -11.56
N ARG A 220 24.66 12.56 -10.67
CA ARG A 220 23.66 13.55 -10.28
C ARG A 220 23.57 13.66 -8.76
N LEU A 221 23.09 14.81 -8.30
CA LEU A 221 22.71 14.97 -6.91
C LEU A 221 21.59 13.98 -6.56
N ASP A 222 21.77 13.32 -5.43
CA ASP A 222 20.74 12.52 -4.80
C ASP A 222 19.76 13.42 -4.05
N ALA A 223 18.72 13.88 -4.75
CA ALA A 223 17.74 14.80 -4.18
C ALA A 223 16.97 14.18 -3.00
N THR A 224 16.71 12.88 -3.03
CA THR A 224 16.00 12.19 -1.93
C THR A 224 16.87 12.16 -0.69
N PHE A 225 18.14 11.77 -0.82
CA PHE A 225 19.06 11.77 0.29
C PHE A 225 19.39 13.18 0.79
N ALA A 226 19.50 14.16 -0.10
CA ALA A 226 19.68 15.56 0.27
C ALA A 226 18.51 16.10 1.11
N ARG A 227 17.26 15.69 0.83
CA ARG A 227 16.11 16.04 1.68
C ARG A 227 16.20 15.41 3.06
N ILE A 228 16.66 14.15 3.16
CA ILE A 228 16.90 13.48 4.44
C ILE A 228 17.94 14.26 5.25
N LEU A 229 19.10 14.58 4.65
CA LEU A 229 20.17 15.31 5.35
C LEU A 229 19.73 16.67 5.92
N ASN A 230 18.78 17.33 5.26
CA ASN A 230 18.25 18.63 5.68
C ASN A 230 17.00 18.54 6.57
N SER A 231 16.62 17.34 7.02
CA SER A 231 15.36 17.13 7.73
C SER A 231 15.52 17.24 9.26
N PRO A 232 14.45 17.60 9.99
CA PRO A 232 14.43 17.52 11.46
C PRO A 232 14.73 16.10 11.98
N GLY A 233 14.23 15.06 11.30
CA GLY A 233 14.48 13.66 11.66
C GLY A 233 15.96 13.27 11.57
N TYR A 234 16.70 13.76 10.58
CA TYR A 234 18.14 13.51 10.51
C TYR A 234 18.89 14.23 11.63
N ALA A 235 18.53 15.48 11.94
CA ALA A 235 19.09 16.20 13.08
C ALA A 235 18.82 15.47 14.41
N ALA A 236 17.60 14.97 14.62
CA ALA A 236 17.24 14.16 15.78
C ALA A 236 18.04 12.86 15.87
N LEU A 237 18.26 12.18 14.74
CA LEU A 237 19.07 10.96 14.68
C LEU A 237 20.53 11.22 15.11
N LEU A 238 21.10 12.36 14.68
CA LEU A 238 22.44 12.81 15.09
C LEU A 238 22.51 13.15 16.58
N ALA A 239 21.41 13.65 17.15
CA ALA A 239 21.27 13.91 18.59
C ALA A 239 21.08 12.63 19.43
N GLY A 240 21.01 11.45 18.79
CA GLY A 240 20.87 10.16 19.46
C GLY A 240 19.44 9.67 19.60
N GLU A 241 18.43 10.42 19.14
CA GLU A 241 17.06 9.94 19.09
C GLU A 241 16.92 8.76 18.13
N ARG A 242 15.96 7.87 18.41
CA ARG A 242 15.63 6.73 17.56
C ARG A 242 14.12 6.68 17.29
N PRO A 243 13.70 6.24 16.08
CA PRO A 243 12.29 6.03 15.80
C PRO A 243 11.63 5.06 16.78
N GLY A 244 10.43 5.38 17.22
CA GLY A 244 9.65 4.52 18.11
C GLY A 244 8.34 5.16 18.56
N PHE A 245 7.45 4.36 19.15
CA PHE A 245 6.23 4.85 19.79
C PHE A 245 6.56 5.46 21.15
N SER A 246 7.23 6.61 21.16
CA SER A 246 7.32 7.46 22.35
C SER A 246 5.98 8.18 22.60
N ASP A 247 5.78 8.75 23.79
CA ASP A 247 4.58 9.53 24.20
C ASP A 247 4.43 10.87 23.43
N ARG A 248 4.50 10.82 22.11
CA ARG A 248 4.24 11.96 21.22
C ARG A 248 2.76 11.94 20.84
N PRO A 249 2.09 13.11 20.85
CA PRO A 249 0.72 13.19 20.43
C PRO A 249 0.59 12.75 18.96
N PRO A 250 -0.49 12.03 18.59
CA PRO A 250 -0.77 11.73 17.20
C PRO A 250 -0.78 12.99 16.34
N ILE A 251 -0.32 12.87 15.10
CA ILE A 251 -0.39 13.94 14.11
C ILE A 251 -1.63 13.81 13.24
N SER A 252 -2.14 14.92 12.73
CA SER A 252 -3.19 14.87 11.72
C SER A 252 -2.58 14.72 10.33
N ARG A 253 -2.94 13.65 9.61
CA ARG A 253 -2.45 13.40 8.24
C ARG A 253 -3.43 12.54 7.44
N GLN A 254 -3.60 12.84 6.16
CA GLN A 254 -4.35 11.95 5.27
C GLN A 254 -3.52 10.70 4.93
N PRO A 255 -4.03 9.48 5.16
CA PRO A 255 -3.40 8.27 4.65
C PRO A 255 -3.21 8.27 3.15
N SER A 256 -2.08 7.73 2.70
CA SER A 256 -1.91 7.40 1.29
C SER A 256 -2.59 6.07 0.96
N ALA A 257 -2.45 5.64 -0.29
CA ALA A 257 -2.90 4.31 -0.73
C ALA A 257 -1.89 3.17 -0.38
N ILE A 258 -0.81 3.48 0.36
CA ILE A 258 0.12 2.46 0.85
C ILE A 258 -0.62 1.59 1.90
N ASN A 259 -0.63 0.27 1.67
CA ASN A 259 -1.33 -0.66 2.56
C ASN A 259 -0.51 -0.96 3.83
N ALA A 260 -1.10 -1.74 4.75
CA ALA A 260 -0.48 -2.09 6.03
C ALA A 260 0.85 -2.87 5.92
N TYR A 261 1.20 -3.40 4.74
CA TYR A 261 2.44 -4.14 4.48
C TYR A 261 3.45 -3.29 3.68
N GLY A 262 3.18 -1.99 3.51
CA GLY A 262 4.08 -1.05 2.86
C GLY A 262 4.04 -1.09 1.33
N PHE A 263 3.01 -1.69 0.72
CA PHE A 263 2.86 -1.77 -0.73
C PHE A 263 1.90 -0.70 -1.27
N LEU A 264 2.28 -0.07 -2.38
CA LEU A 264 1.44 0.88 -3.10
C LEU A 264 0.89 0.24 -4.36
N SER A 265 -0.37 -0.18 -4.33
CA SER A 265 -1.02 -0.71 -5.53
C SER A 265 -1.24 0.39 -6.57
N GLU A 266 -0.85 0.13 -7.82
CA GLU A 266 -1.09 1.02 -8.95
C GLU A 266 -1.98 0.31 -9.98
N PRO A 267 -3.27 0.68 -10.11
CA PRO A 267 -4.20 0.00 -11.02
C PRO A 267 -4.10 0.44 -12.48
N ALA A 268 -3.40 1.54 -12.79
CA ALA A 268 -3.28 2.03 -14.16
C ALA A 268 -2.62 1.00 -15.09
N VAL A 269 -3.02 1.03 -16.36
CA VAL A 269 -2.42 0.20 -17.41
C VAL A 269 -1.80 1.13 -18.44
N PHE A 270 -0.52 0.93 -18.72
CA PHE A 270 0.22 1.70 -19.69
C PHE A 270 -0.29 1.38 -21.10
N ASP A 271 -0.90 2.39 -21.72
CA ASP A 271 -1.22 2.42 -23.14
C ASP A 271 -0.38 3.54 -23.76
N ARG A 272 0.55 3.17 -24.65
CA ARG A 272 1.48 4.12 -25.29
C ARG A 272 0.74 5.26 -25.98
N THR A 273 -0.38 4.96 -26.65
CA THR A 273 -1.14 5.93 -27.45
C THR A 273 -1.81 6.96 -26.56
N VAL A 274 -2.41 6.52 -25.46
CA VAL A 274 -3.13 7.39 -24.52
C VAL A 274 -2.14 8.14 -23.61
N PHE A 275 -1.13 7.45 -23.10
CA PHE A 275 -0.16 8.02 -22.15
C PHE A 275 0.57 9.23 -22.74
N TYR A 276 1.08 9.10 -23.97
CA TYR A 276 1.87 10.15 -24.62
C TYR A 276 1.04 11.34 -25.15
N GLN A 277 -0.29 11.29 -25.07
CA GLN A 277 -1.13 12.47 -25.26
C GLN A 277 -1.09 13.41 -24.04
N THR A 278 -0.90 12.84 -22.84
CA THR A 278 -0.88 13.60 -21.58
C THR A 278 0.55 13.92 -21.14
N TYR A 279 1.47 12.96 -21.28
CA TYR A 279 2.85 13.09 -20.82
C TYR A 279 3.79 13.04 -22.01
N PRO A 280 4.46 14.15 -22.40
CA PRO A 280 5.36 14.14 -23.55
C PRO A 280 6.47 13.10 -23.43
N ARG A 281 6.77 12.40 -24.53
CA ARG A 281 7.84 11.41 -24.55
C ARG A 281 9.21 12.09 -24.34
N VAL A 282 9.96 11.61 -23.35
CA VAL A 282 11.34 12.06 -23.09
C VAL A 282 12.32 10.99 -23.53
N ASN A 283 13.03 11.25 -24.64
CA ASN A 283 14.14 10.41 -25.08
C ASN A 283 15.25 10.38 -24.00
N GLY A 284 15.90 9.23 -23.82
CA GLY A 284 16.93 9.01 -22.81
C GLY A 284 18.08 10.01 -22.84
N ARG A 285 18.41 10.57 -24.01
CA ARG A 285 19.46 11.61 -24.16
C ARG A 285 19.16 12.87 -23.35
N TYR A 286 17.89 13.15 -23.10
CA TYR A 286 17.42 14.33 -22.35
C TYR A 286 16.88 13.97 -20.95
N ASP A 287 16.97 12.70 -20.57
CA ASP A 287 16.53 12.25 -19.25
C ASP A 287 17.63 12.48 -18.21
N GLY A 288 17.40 13.41 -17.29
CA GLY A 288 18.36 13.71 -16.22
C GLY A 288 18.66 12.54 -15.27
N PHE A 289 17.92 11.42 -15.32
CA PHE A 289 18.29 10.19 -14.61
C PHE A 289 19.37 9.37 -15.34
N TYR A 290 19.55 9.59 -16.63
CA TYR A 290 20.52 8.91 -17.50
C TYR A 290 21.57 9.85 -18.12
N ASN A 291 21.42 11.17 -17.99
CA ASN A 291 22.39 12.11 -18.53
C ASN A 291 22.71 13.23 -17.53
N PRO A 292 23.95 13.28 -16.99
CA PRO A 292 25.03 12.31 -17.17
C PRO A 292 24.77 10.98 -16.44
N PHE A 293 25.36 9.89 -16.92
CA PHE A 293 25.33 8.56 -16.27
C PHE A 293 26.71 8.11 -15.80
N GLY A 294 26.78 7.50 -14.62
CA GLY A 294 28.03 6.87 -14.17
C GLY A 294 27.89 6.07 -12.89
N LEU A 295 28.51 4.89 -12.92
CA LEU A 295 28.47 3.87 -11.87
C LEU A 295 29.76 3.89 -11.04
N THR A 296 30.12 5.09 -10.57
CA THR A 296 31.31 5.36 -9.76
C THR A 296 31.01 6.49 -8.78
N GLY A 297 31.42 6.38 -7.52
CA GLY A 297 31.23 7.44 -6.54
C GLY A 297 30.36 6.99 -5.36
N LEU A 298 29.57 7.92 -4.81
CA LEU A 298 28.88 7.73 -3.54
C LEU A 298 27.88 6.57 -3.57
N GLN A 299 27.12 6.38 -4.65
CA GLN A 299 26.14 5.29 -4.70
C GLN A 299 26.81 3.90 -4.64
N VAL A 300 27.96 3.75 -5.32
CA VAL A 300 28.76 2.51 -5.25
C VAL A 300 29.42 2.35 -3.87
N GLY A 301 29.85 3.45 -3.26
CA GLY A 301 30.32 3.45 -1.87
C GLY A 301 29.25 2.96 -0.89
N SER A 302 28.02 3.46 -1.05
CA SER A 302 26.86 3.08 -0.24
C SER A 302 26.46 1.62 -0.46
N LEU A 303 26.50 1.11 -1.70
CA LEU A 303 26.31 -0.33 -1.96
C LEU A 303 27.31 -1.18 -1.17
N ARG A 304 28.60 -0.87 -1.29
CA ARG A 304 29.66 -1.62 -0.60
C ARG A 304 29.51 -1.57 0.91
N SER A 305 29.21 -0.39 1.45
CA SER A 305 28.97 -0.21 2.88
C SER A 305 27.77 -1.03 3.34
N LEU A 306 26.65 -0.95 2.63
CA LEU A 306 25.43 -1.68 2.97
C LEU A 306 25.66 -3.20 2.94
N VAL A 307 26.23 -3.74 1.86
CA VAL A 307 26.49 -5.18 1.77
C VAL A 307 27.42 -5.65 2.89
N GLY A 308 28.48 -4.88 3.19
CA GLY A 308 29.37 -5.18 4.31
C GLY A 308 28.66 -5.20 5.65
N TYR A 309 27.77 -4.24 5.89
CA TYR A 309 26.97 -4.17 7.11
C TYR A 309 26.00 -5.35 7.23
N LEU A 310 25.22 -5.65 6.19
CA LEU A 310 24.27 -6.76 6.19
C LEU A 310 24.97 -8.08 6.49
N LYS A 311 26.12 -8.34 5.87
CA LYS A 311 26.95 -9.51 6.17
C LYS A 311 27.44 -9.57 7.61
N SER A 312 27.87 -8.45 8.19
CA SER A 312 28.28 -8.40 9.60
C SER A 312 27.15 -8.73 10.57
N ARG A 313 25.90 -8.69 10.10
CA ARG A 313 24.67 -9.04 10.82
C ARG A 313 24.10 -10.39 10.40
N ASN A 314 24.80 -11.16 9.55
CA ASN A 314 24.30 -12.40 8.94
C ASN A 314 22.95 -12.22 8.21
N ILE A 315 22.82 -11.08 7.51
CA ILE A 315 21.65 -10.77 6.69
C ILE A 315 22.03 -10.96 5.22
N ASP A 316 21.29 -11.81 4.53
CA ASP A 316 21.48 -12.03 3.10
C ASP A 316 20.87 -10.90 2.27
N LEU A 317 21.44 -10.66 1.09
CA LEU A 317 20.93 -9.70 0.11
C LEU A 317 20.67 -10.38 -1.23
N VAL A 318 19.45 -10.22 -1.73
CA VAL A 318 19.05 -10.48 -3.10
C VAL A 318 18.71 -9.16 -3.76
N PHE A 319 19.45 -8.76 -4.79
CA PHE A 319 19.13 -7.62 -5.62
C PHE A 319 18.25 -8.06 -6.80
N VAL A 320 17.09 -7.44 -6.97
CA VAL A 320 16.17 -7.69 -8.09
C VAL A 320 16.26 -6.49 -9.03
N HIS A 321 16.88 -6.68 -10.19
CA HIS A 321 16.90 -5.65 -11.23
C HIS A 321 15.55 -5.65 -11.94
N LEU A 322 14.70 -4.69 -11.56
CA LEU A 322 13.30 -4.70 -11.98
C LEU A 322 13.14 -4.45 -13.48
N PRO A 323 12.10 -5.02 -14.12
CA PRO A 323 11.81 -4.85 -15.54
C PRO A 323 11.46 -3.40 -15.89
N LEU A 324 11.73 -3.03 -17.14
CA LEU A 324 11.29 -1.78 -17.78
C LEU A 324 10.52 -2.12 -19.06
N SER A 325 9.57 -1.28 -19.46
CA SER A 325 8.90 -1.46 -20.75
C SER A 325 9.90 -1.29 -21.90
N GLY A 326 9.64 -1.95 -23.04
CA GLY A 326 10.46 -1.78 -24.24
C GLY A 326 10.43 -0.35 -24.76
N ASP A 327 9.34 0.38 -24.54
CA ASP A 327 9.21 1.78 -24.94
C ASP A 327 10.12 2.73 -24.13
N TYR A 328 10.36 2.41 -22.86
CA TYR A 328 11.27 3.17 -21.99
C TYR A 328 12.75 2.87 -22.29
N LEU A 329 13.07 1.60 -22.61
CA LEU A 329 14.41 1.15 -22.99
C LEU A 329 14.75 1.51 -24.45
N ASP A 330 14.77 2.81 -24.73
CA ASP A 330 15.18 3.35 -26.02
C ASP A 330 16.66 3.08 -26.35
N ASP A 331 17.06 3.48 -27.55
CA ASP A 331 18.42 3.31 -28.09
C ASP A 331 19.52 3.95 -27.24
N TYR A 332 19.16 4.88 -26.35
CA TYR A 332 20.08 5.54 -25.43
C TYR A 332 20.12 4.88 -24.04
N ARG A 333 18.96 4.53 -23.47
CA ARG A 333 18.90 3.93 -22.11
C ARG A 333 19.33 2.48 -22.10
N LEU A 334 18.98 1.69 -23.12
CA LEU A 334 19.28 0.26 -23.13
C LEU A 334 20.79 -0.05 -22.97
N PRO A 335 21.73 0.61 -23.69
CA PRO A 335 23.16 0.39 -23.46
C PRO A 335 23.64 0.76 -22.04
N LEU A 336 23.03 1.76 -21.41
CA LEU A 336 23.37 2.21 -20.05
C LEU A 336 22.85 1.23 -18.99
N ASP A 337 21.63 0.70 -19.17
CA ASP A 337 21.12 -0.36 -18.32
C ASP A 337 21.90 -1.67 -18.51
N GLN A 338 22.34 -2.01 -19.74
CA GLN A 338 23.27 -3.13 -19.96
C GLN A 338 24.64 -2.92 -19.30
N GLN A 339 25.13 -1.67 -19.26
CA GLN A 339 26.32 -1.33 -18.47
C GLN A 339 26.06 -1.58 -16.98
N PHE A 340 24.86 -1.24 -16.49
CA PHE A 340 24.44 -1.50 -15.12
C PHE A 340 24.30 -2.99 -14.80
N GLN A 341 23.77 -3.83 -15.72
CA GLN A 341 23.74 -5.29 -15.55
C GLN A 341 25.14 -5.86 -15.33
N ARG A 342 26.11 -5.49 -16.19
CA ARG A 342 27.52 -5.90 -16.01
C ARG A 342 28.11 -5.40 -14.71
N PHE A 343 27.79 -4.16 -14.32
CA PHE A 343 28.21 -3.62 -13.04
C PHE A 343 27.66 -4.44 -11.87
N LEU A 344 26.36 -4.75 -11.86
CA LEU A 344 25.71 -5.55 -10.81
C LEU A 344 26.33 -6.93 -10.70
N GLN A 345 26.56 -7.62 -11.82
CA GLN A 345 27.22 -8.94 -11.82
C GLN A 345 28.65 -8.88 -11.26
N ASN A 346 29.41 -7.84 -11.62
CA ASN A 346 30.76 -7.66 -11.06
C ASN A 346 30.71 -7.34 -9.56
N GLN A 347 29.76 -6.53 -9.10
CA GLN A 347 29.61 -6.23 -7.67
C GLN A 347 29.11 -7.43 -6.89
N SER A 348 28.18 -8.22 -7.43
CA SER A 348 27.59 -9.39 -6.78
C SER A 348 28.64 -10.46 -6.50
N GLN A 349 29.51 -10.74 -7.48
CA GLN A 349 30.64 -11.66 -7.30
C GLN A 349 31.65 -11.13 -6.28
N ARG A 350 32.01 -9.85 -6.35
CA ARG A 350 33.00 -9.24 -5.46
C ARG A 350 32.53 -9.11 -4.02
N LEU A 351 31.25 -8.75 -3.84
CA LEU A 351 30.65 -8.48 -2.55
C LEU A 351 29.80 -9.66 -2.06
N ASN A 352 29.76 -10.79 -2.77
CA ASN A 352 28.98 -11.99 -2.46
C ASN A 352 27.53 -11.68 -2.04
N PHE A 353 26.75 -11.13 -2.96
CA PHE A 353 25.29 -11.04 -2.86
C PHE A 353 24.65 -11.62 -4.12
N THR A 354 23.35 -11.89 -4.09
CA THR A 354 22.65 -12.55 -5.20
C THR A 354 21.99 -11.53 -6.12
N VAL A 355 21.98 -11.77 -7.43
CA VAL A 355 21.29 -10.91 -8.41
C VAL A 355 20.25 -11.73 -9.19
N ILE A 356 19.01 -11.23 -9.21
CA ILE A 356 17.95 -11.67 -10.12
C ILE A 356 17.74 -10.54 -11.12
N ASP A 357 18.14 -10.77 -12.37
CA ASP A 357 18.09 -9.75 -13.42
C ASP A 357 16.88 -9.93 -14.32
N LEU A 358 15.93 -9.00 -14.22
CA LEU A 358 14.65 -9.04 -14.94
C LEU A 358 14.47 -7.84 -15.89
N LEU A 359 15.53 -7.05 -16.13
CA LEU A 359 15.46 -5.80 -16.92
C LEU A 359 14.66 -5.95 -18.21
N SER A 360 15.00 -6.97 -18.99
CA SER A 360 14.48 -7.22 -20.34
C SER A 360 13.24 -8.12 -20.33
N GLN A 361 12.66 -8.38 -19.17
CA GLN A 361 11.39 -9.07 -19.09
C GLN A 361 10.26 -8.10 -19.49
N TRP A 362 9.27 -8.63 -20.23
CA TRP A 362 8.06 -7.89 -20.61
C TRP A 362 8.26 -6.67 -21.53
N LEU A 363 9.32 -6.63 -22.35
CA LEU A 363 9.56 -5.52 -23.28
C LEU A 363 8.35 -5.18 -24.17
N GLU A 364 7.61 -6.20 -24.61
CA GLU A 364 6.43 -6.07 -25.47
C GLU A 364 5.09 -6.28 -24.72
N GLN A 365 5.10 -6.19 -23.39
CA GLN A 365 3.94 -6.53 -22.54
C GLN A 365 3.58 -5.36 -21.62
N ASP A 366 3.23 -4.22 -22.22
CA ASP A 366 2.85 -2.98 -21.53
C ASP A 366 1.72 -3.18 -20.51
N VAL A 367 0.90 -4.23 -20.65
CA VAL A 367 -0.18 -4.58 -19.71
C VAL A 367 0.30 -4.80 -18.26
N PHE A 368 1.59 -5.05 -18.04
CA PHE A 368 2.19 -5.19 -16.71
C PHE A 368 2.72 -3.89 -16.13
N PHE A 369 2.63 -2.80 -16.88
CA PHE A 369 3.16 -1.49 -16.51
C PHE A 369 2.02 -0.49 -16.29
N ALA A 370 2.24 0.45 -15.38
CA ALA A 370 1.36 1.59 -15.14
C ALA A 370 1.79 2.79 -15.98
N ASP A 371 3.10 2.93 -16.14
CA ASP A 371 3.78 3.89 -16.98
C ASP A 371 5.04 3.22 -17.57
N PRO A 372 5.81 3.86 -18.46
CA PRO A 372 6.95 3.20 -19.12
C PRO A 372 7.99 2.57 -18.15
N SER A 373 8.04 2.98 -16.88
CA SER A 373 9.06 2.56 -15.91
C SER A 373 8.56 1.92 -14.61
N HIS A 374 7.26 1.95 -14.33
CA HIS A 374 6.66 1.38 -13.13
C HIS A 374 5.73 0.22 -13.48
N LEU A 375 5.84 -0.87 -12.73
CA LEU A 375 4.89 -1.96 -12.79
C LEU A 375 3.54 -1.53 -12.21
N ASN A 376 2.46 -2.05 -12.78
CA ASN A 376 1.13 -1.94 -12.18
C ASN A 376 0.85 -3.14 -11.26
N GLN A 377 -0.32 -3.15 -10.63
CA GLN A 377 -0.76 -4.23 -9.74
C GLN A 377 -0.71 -5.62 -10.39
N ARG A 378 -0.96 -5.72 -11.70
CA ARG A 378 -0.90 -7.00 -12.43
C ARG A 378 0.55 -7.44 -12.62
N GLY A 379 1.44 -6.53 -13.00
CA GLY A 379 2.87 -6.79 -13.09
C GLY A 379 3.46 -7.19 -11.74
N ALA A 380 3.09 -6.50 -10.67
CA ALA A 380 3.50 -6.81 -9.30
C ALA A 380 3.03 -8.20 -8.86
N ALA A 381 1.79 -8.58 -9.17
CA ALA A 381 1.26 -9.90 -8.84
C ALA A 381 2.01 -11.04 -9.56
N VAL A 382 2.28 -10.88 -10.85
CA VAL A 382 3.05 -11.89 -11.61
C VAL A 382 4.51 -11.94 -11.13
N LEU A 383 5.12 -10.78 -10.84
CA LEU A 383 6.48 -10.73 -10.32
C LEU A 383 6.59 -11.41 -8.95
N GLY A 384 5.65 -11.15 -8.04
CA GLY A 384 5.59 -11.80 -6.73
C GLY A 384 5.55 -13.32 -6.83
N GLN A 385 4.71 -13.86 -7.71
CA GLN A 385 4.65 -15.31 -8.01
C GLN A 385 5.98 -15.86 -8.55
N GLN A 386 6.64 -15.12 -9.44
CA GLN A 386 7.91 -15.53 -10.01
C GLN A 386 9.03 -15.54 -8.97
N LEU A 387 9.11 -14.51 -8.13
CA LEU A 387 10.10 -14.43 -7.05
C LEU A 387 9.86 -15.51 -6.00
N ALA A 388 8.60 -15.79 -5.64
CA ALA A 388 8.28 -16.86 -4.71
C ALA A 388 8.79 -18.23 -5.19
N ARG A 389 8.84 -18.48 -6.51
CA ARG A 389 9.31 -19.73 -7.11
C ARG A 389 10.76 -19.69 -7.57
N ASN A 390 11.44 -18.57 -7.35
CA ASN A 390 12.79 -18.39 -7.85
C ASN A 390 13.77 -19.23 -7.00
N PRO A 391 14.56 -20.14 -7.60
CA PRO A 391 15.45 -21.02 -6.84
C PRO A 391 16.45 -20.24 -5.98
N LEU A 392 16.93 -19.08 -6.45
CA LEU A 392 17.87 -18.27 -5.69
C LEU A 392 17.26 -17.68 -4.41
N ILE A 393 15.94 -17.42 -4.38
CA ILE A 393 15.24 -17.01 -3.16
C ILE A 393 15.01 -18.23 -2.26
N LEU A 394 14.55 -19.34 -2.82
CA LEU A 394 14.27 -20.56 -2.06
C LEU A 394 15.52 -21.15 -1.39
N ASP A 395 16.66 -21.09 -2.07
CA ASP A 395 17.96 -21.50 -1.53
C ASP A 395 18.33 -20.66 -0.31
N LYS A 396 18.13 -19.34 -0.37
CA LYS A 396 18.34 -18.44 0.77
C LYS A 396 17.43 -18.73 1.94
N LEU A 397 16.16 -19.00 1.69
CA LEU A 397 15.22 -19.37 2.76
C LEU A 397 15.58 -20.72 3.39
N SER A 398 16.01 -21.69 2.59
CA SER A 398 16.49 -23.00 3.06
C SER A 398 17.75 -22.90 3.92
N GLU A 399 18.62 -21.92 3.67
CA GLU A 399 19.79 -21.63 4.51
C GLU A 399 19.37 -21.05 5.87
N LEU A 400 18.37 -20.17 5.89
CA LEU A 400 17.87 -19.52 7.10
C LEU A 400 17.12 -20.46 8.07
N GLU A 401 16.55 -21.57 7.59
CA GLU A 401 15.94 -22.59 8.45
C GLU A 401 16.97 -23.47 9.17
N LYS A 402 18.21 -23.53 8.67
CA LYS A 402 19.29 -24.35 9.23
C LYS A 402 20.15 -23.59 10.25
N SER A 403 20.07 -22.26 10.27
CA SER A 403 20.79 -21.35 11.16
C SER A 403 19.94 -20.95 12.37
#